data_AF-A0A0K9CMX3-F1
#
_entry.id   AF-A0A0K9CMX3-F1
#
_cell.length_a   1.000
_cell.length_b   1.000
_cell.length_c   1.000
_cell.angle_alpha   90.00
_cell.angle_beta   90.00
_cell.angle_gamma   90.00
#
_symmetry.space_group_name_H-M   'P 1'
#
loop_
_entity.id
_entity.type
_entity.pdbx_description
1 polymer ?
#
loop_
_entity_poly.entity_id
_entity_poly.type
_entity_poly.pdbx_seq_one_letter_code
_entity_poly.pdbx_strand_id
1 'polypeptide(L)' 'MDIGKLEIPESSGVYLMKKNNKVIYVGKAKNLKKRVSSYFNRVHESEKTNELVKNIEDIEFFLTNTETDALLLENNLIK' A
#
# COMPACT_ATOMS: atom_id res chain seq x y z
N MET A 1 -0.34 -4.45 13.58
CA MET A 1 -0.62 -3.04 13.26
C MET A 1 -2.11 -2.80 13.37
N ASP A 2 -2.55 -1.75 14.06
CA ASP A 2 -3.96 -1.35 14.10
C ASP A 2 -4.23 -0.36 12.96
N ILE A 3 -4.79 -0.85 11.85
CA ILE A 3 -5.13 -0.02 10.68
C ILE A 3 -6.17 1.05 11.03
N GLY A 4 -7.03 0.84 12.03
CA GLY A 4 -8.07 1.81 12.41
C GLY A 4 -7.50 3.15 12.87
N LYS A 5 -6.20 3.20 13.20
CA LYS A 5 -5.47 4.40 13.62
C LYS A 5 -4.57 5.00 12.53
N LEU A 6 -4.48 4.35 11.37
CA LEU A 6 -3.64 4.85 10.27
C LEU A 6 -4.38 5.93 9.49
N GLU A 7 -3.77 7.10 9.35
CA GLU A 7 -4.29 8.16 8.50
C GLU A 7 -3.95 7.86 7.03
N ILE A 8 -4.89 7.20 6.34
CA ILE A 8 -4.72 6.84 4.93
C ILE A 8 -5.40 7.91 4.05
N PRO A 9 -4.66 8.57 3.14
CA PRO A 9 -5.24 9.59 2.27
C PRO A 9 -6.33 9.05 1.33
N GLU A 10 -7.37 9.85 1.10
CA GLU A 10 -8.41 9.54 0.11
C GLU A 10 -8.06 10.14 -1.26
N SER A 11 -6.88 9.81 -1.77
CA SER A 11 -6.33 10.35 -3.03
C SER A 11 -5.63 9.28 -3.87
N SER A 12 -5.28 9.62 -5.10
CA SER A 12 -4.42 8.82 -5.97
C SER A 12 -2.98 8.85 -5.46
N GLY A 13 -2.26 7.74 -5.65
CA GLY A 13 -0.86 7.67 -5.27
C GLY A 13 -0.26 6.26 -5.25
N VAL A 14 0.92 6.18 -4.66
CA VAL A 14 1.69 4.95 -4.42
C VAL A 14 1.78 4.70 -2.92
N TYR A 15 1.73 3.44 -2.51
CA TYR A 15 1.97 3.01 -1.14
C TYR A 15 3.11 2.00 -1.08
N LEU A 16 3.90 2.09 -0.01
CA LEU A 16 4.95 1.14 0.34
C LEU A 16 4.54 0.44 1.62
N MET A 17 4.57 -0.89 1.63
CA MET A 17 4.44 -1.67 2.87
C MET A 17 5.82 -2.15 3.28
N LYS A 18 6.12 -2.04 4.57
CA LYS A 18 7.46 -2.31 5.11
C LYS A 18 7.43 -3.30 6.27
N LYS A 19 8.55 -3.98 6.43
CA LYS A 19 8.92 -4.81 7.58
C LYS A 19 10.35 -4.49 7.98
N ASN A 20 10.63 -4.22 9.25
CA ASN A 20 11.95 -3.86 9.74
C ASN A 20 12.61 -2.75 8.90
N ASN A 21 11.87 -1.68 8.61
CA ASN A 21 12.27 -0.57 7.72
C ASN A 21 12.63 -0.94 6.27
N LYS A 22 12.41 -2.19 5.85
CA LYS A 22 12.60 -2.64 4.47
C LYS A 22 11.28 -2.69 3.74
N VAL A 23 11.25 -2.14 2.53
CA VAL A 23 10.10 -2.27 1.62
C VAL A 23 9.92 -3.73 1.22
N ILE A 24 8.74 -4.27 1.47
CA ILE A 24 8.35 -5.64 1.09
C ILE A 24 7.28 -5.67 0.00
N TYR A 25 6.60 -4.54 -0.22
CA TYR A 25 5.61 -4.40 -1.28
C TYR A 25 5.47 -2.95 -1.71
N VAL A 26 5.32 -2.73 -3.02
CA VAL A 26 5.00 -1.44 -3.63
C VAL A 26 3.72 -1.62 -4.43
N GLY A 27 2.79 -0.69 -4.33
CA GLY A 27 1.63 -0.68 -5.21
C GLY A 27 1.06 0.72 -5.39
N LYS A 28 0.29 0.91 -6.46
CA LYS A 28 -0.46 2.14 -6.71
C LYS A 28 -1.96 2.01 -6.53
N ALA A 29 -2.64 3.14 -6.36
CA ALA A 29 -4.09 3.21 -6.28
C ALA A 29 -4.64 4.55 -6.80
N LYS A 30 -5.83 4.51 -7.40
CA LYS A 30 -6.65 5.71 -7.65
C LYS A 30 -7.18 6.33 -6.35
N ASN A 31 -7.31 5.50 -5.32
CA ASN A 31 -7.75 5.88 -3.98
C ASN A 31 -7.01 5.00 -2.96
N LEU A 32 -6.02 5.58 -2.28
CA LEU A 32 -5.16 4.89 -1.33
C LEU A 32 -5.97 4.30 -0.17
N LYS A 33 -6.90 5.06 0.42
CA LYS A 33 -7.76 4.61 1.52
C LYS A 33 -8.53 3.33 1.18
N LYS A 34 -9.22 3.29 0.03
CA LYS A 34 -9.97 2.11 -0.42
C LYS A 34 -9.03 0.93 -0.68
N ARG A 35 -7.91 1.15 -1.36
CA ARG A 35 -6.98 0.08 -1.74
C ARG A 35 -6.31 -0.54 -0.52
N VAL A 36 -5.71 0.27 0.34
CA VAL A 36 -4.99 -0.21 1.52
C VAL A 36 -5.94 -0.84 2.53
N SER A 37 -7.10 -0.25 2.79
CA SER A 37 -8.09 -0.85 3.72
C SER A 37 -8.55 -2.24 3.26
N SER A 38 -8.58 -2.50 1.96
CA SER A 38 -8.98 -3.82 1.44
C SER A 38 -8.01 -4.95 1.80
N TYR A 39 -6.76 -4.65 2.16
CA TYR A 39 -5.80 -5.65 2.63
C TYR A 39 -6.11 -6.16 4.04
N PHE A 40 -6.79 -5.36 4.87
CA PHE A 40 -6.98 -5.68 6.29
C PHE A 40 -8.43 -6.02 6.65
N ASN A 41 -9.39 -5.63 5.81
CA ASN A 41 -10.82 -5.82 6.09
C ASN A 41 -11.38 -7.18 5.63
N ARG A 42 -10.54 -8.10 5.13
CA ARG A 42 -10.98 -9.42 4.65
C ARG A 42 -9.88 -10.46 4.72
N VAL A 43 -10.27 -11.73 4.71
CA VAL A 43 -9.39 -12.84 4.40
C VAL A 43 -9.19 -12.90 2.89
N HIS A 44 -7.95 -12.99 2.42
CA HIS A 44 -7.66 -13.10 0.99
C HIS A 44 -7.61 -14.56 0.57
N GLU A 45 -8.04 -14.84 -0.65
CA GLU A 45 -7.92 -16.19 -1.25
C GLU A 45 -6.45 -16.60 -1.46
N SER A 46 -5.57 -15.61 -1.66
CA SER A 46 -4.15 -15.83 -1.87
C SER A 46 -3.39 -15.93 -0.53
N GLU A 47 -2.80 -17.10 -0.26
CA GLU A 47 -1.91 -17.30 0.88
C GLU A 47 -0.76 -16.28 0.91
N LYS A 48 -0.16 -15.98 -0.25
CA LYS A 48 0.90 -14.97 -0.37
C LYS A 48 0.43 -13.59 0.08
N THR A 49 -0.82 -13.22 -0.23
CA THR A 49 -1.38 -11.93 0.20
C THR A 49 -1.62 -11.93 1.71
N ASN A 50 -2.14 -13.03 2.27
CA ASN A 50 -2.30 -13.16 3.71
C ASN A 50 -0.95 -13.11 4.45
N GLU A 51 0.08 -13.74 3.89
CA GLU A 51 1.45 -13.69 4.43
C GLU A 51 2.05 -12.29 4.35
N LEU A 52 1.88 -11.60 3.22
CA LEU A 52 2.26 -10.19 3.08
C LEU A 52 1.65 -9.36 4.21
N VAL A 53 0.32 -9.44 4.39
CA VAL A 53 -0.42 -8.65 5.40
C VAL A 53 0.09 -8.90 6.82
N LYS A 54 0.42 -10.15 7.16
CA LYS A 54 1.00 -10.51 8.47
C LYS A 54 2.36 -9.88 8.74
N ASN A 55 3.10 -9.55 7.68
CA ASN A 55 4.45 -9.02 7.75
C ASN A 55 4.51 -7.48 7.72
N ILE A 56 3.38 -6.79 7.54
CA ILE A 56 3.33 -5.32 7.48
C ILE A 56 3.48 -4.73 8.88
N GLU A 57 4.50 -3.90 9.05
CA GLU A 57 4.77 -3.15 10.28
C GLU A 57 4.61 -1.65 10.08
N ASP A 58 4.81 -1.15 8.86
CA ASP A 58 4.69 0.26 8.48
C ASP A 58 4.16 0.42 7.04
N ILE A 59 3.49 1.55 6.79
CA ILE A 59 2.97 1.92 5.47
C ILE A 59 3.28 3.38 5.18
N GLU A 60 3.95 3.63 4.05
CA GLU A 60 4.25 4.98 3.56
C GLU A 60 3.44 5.30 2.31
N PHE A 61 3.07 6.57 2.12
CA PHE A 61 2.23 7.04 1.03
C PHE A 61 2.88 8.18 0.26
N PHE A 62 2.79 8.12 -1.07
CA PHE A 62 3.17 9.19 -1.98
C PHE A 62 1.95 9.60 -2.79
N LEU A 63 1.51 10.83 -2.62
CA LEU A 63 0.37 11.38 -3.34
C LEU A 63 0.75 11.70 -4.78
N THR A 64 -0.16 11.45 -5.72
CA THR A 64 0.00 11.86 -7.10
C THR A 64 -1.26 12.54 -7.63
N ASN A 65 -1.08 13.39 -8.64
CA ASN A 65 -2.19 14.14 -9.24
C ASN A 65 -2.96 13.27 -10.24
N THR A 66 -2.28 12.35 -10.93
CA THR A 66 -2.88 11.47 -11.92
C THR A 66 -2.50 10.00 -11.69
N GLU A 67 -3.23 9.10 -12.36
CA GLU A 67 -2.89 7.68 -12.40
C GLU A 67 -1.58 7.41 -13.14
N THR A 68 -1.28 8.20 -14.16
CA THR A 68 -0.03 8.12 -14.93
C THR A 68 1.16 8.44 -14.05
N ASP A 69 1.06 9.49 -13.23
CA ASP A 69 2.11 9.85 -12.26
C ASP A 69 2.32 8.72 -11.25
N ALA A 70 1.23 8.09 -10.76
CA ALA A 70 1.32 6.96 -9.84
C ALA A 70 2.03 5.75 -10.48
N LEU A 71 1.75 5.48 -11.76
CA LEU A 71 2.41 4.41 -12.51
C LEU A 71 3.91 4.69 -12.71
N LEU A 72 4.27 5.92 -13.06
CA LEU A 72 5.68 6.29 -13.23
C LEU A 72 6.45 6.22 -11.91
N LEU A 73 5.85 6.71 -10.82
CA LEU A 73 6.46 6.67 -9.50
C LEU A 73 6.61 5.24 -8.97
N GLU A 74 5.58 4.41 -9.10
CA GLU A 74 5.64 2.98 -8.75
C GLU A 74 6.80 2.27 -9.46
N ASN A 75 6.91 2.47 -10.78
CA ASN A 75 7.99 1.86 -11.57
C ASN A 75 9.39 2.31 -11.12
N ASN A 76 9.53 3.56 -10.66
CA ASN A 76 10.80 4.06 -10.14
C ASN A 76 11.13 3.51 -8.75
N LEU A 77 10.12 3.20 -7.92
CA LEU A 77 10.29 2.64 -6.57
C LEU A 77 10.51 1.13 -6.55
N ILE A 78 10.19 0.42 -7.64
CA ILE A 78 10.42 -1.02 -7.79
C ILE A 78 11.85 -1.32 -8.28
N LYS A 79 12.47 -0.38 -9.01
CA LYS A 79 13.84 -0.50 -9.53
C LYS A 79 14.89 -0.31 -8.43
#